data_AF-A0A961T9J2-F1
#
_entry.id   AF-A0A961T9J2-F1
#
_cell.length_a   1.000
_cell.length_b   1.000
_cell.length_c   1.000
_cell.angle_alpha   90.00
_cell.angle_beta   90.00
_cell.angle_gamma   90.00
#
_symmetry.space_group_name_H-M   'P 1'
#
loop_
_entity.id
_entity.type
_entity.pdbx_description
1 polymer ?
#
loop_
_entity_poly.entity_id
_entity_poly.type
_entity_poly.pdbx_seq_one_letter_code
_entity_poly.pdbx_strand_id
1 'polypeptide(L)'
;KISYGADWSEYFGHQPGDGTGDVLFHLDQLWSHADIDAVGIDCYFPLADWRDEDHGAGSLDGYAGPYDVAKLREAIAAGEGYDWYYASDADRLARARSPISDGAYGKHWVYRYKDLVNWWNNHHYDRPGGVEAGSPTGWVPRSKPIWLTELGGPAVDKGPNQPNVFPDPKSAESASPHFSNGARSDIASQSLIQAHLDRWDGTASDFDADQNPVSEVYGGRMLDASRIYLWAWDARPFPAFPLRRDLWSDGDNWLLGHWLNGRLNGVAVSDLIAAVMEDFGAGAVSAAGVSGSVTGYIVSDPTTARSALEPLADLFGLSIAAGEAGLVVTSDDVRPVAAGTLSELVISDGEPVISKTRLPDHEFPSESVIVFADPMQDYQSATARRLHPDAPHDGQDYQSFPGALDPAQAESLLADRTRRKWMEREEVRFALPQSRIDVGAGAVVRLEQGSGATDYLVTNCEAGLTRQISARRLRPVAPAPWRAQVVGQAKNKVPRAGPPLAVFLDLPLLPGYAEPRNALRIALRASPWIAHAAYVSPGESGFERRGLFSREATIGVLD
;
A
#
# COMPACT_ATOMS: atom_id res chain seq x y z
N LYS A 1 22.51 8.86 -23.97
CA LYS A 1 21.55 7.92 -24.57
C LYS A 1 20.21 8.62 -24.70
N ILE A 2 19.48 8.38 -25.77
CA ILE A 2 18.21 9.02 -26.14
C ILE A 2 17.15 7.92 -26.25
N SER A 3 15.97 8.18 -25.70
CA SER A 3 14.79 7.32 -25.81
C SER A 3 13.54 8.20 -25.80
N TYR A 4 12.39 7.60 -26.10
CA TYR A 4 11.06 8.14 -25.86
C TYR A 4 10.39 7.29 -24.78
N GLY A 5 9.61 7.90 -23.88
CA GLY A 5 8.80 7.18 -22.89
C GLY A 5 7.40 7.04 -23.48
N ALA A 6 7.10 5.87 -24.03
CA ALA A 6 5.76 5.58 -24.55
C ALA A 6 4.90 5.01 -23.42
N ASP A 7 3.62 5.37 -23.40
CA ASP A 7 2.68 4.76 -22.45
C ASP A 7 2.59 3.24 -22.69
N TRP A 8 2.45 2.46 -21.62
CA TRP A 8 2.28 1.01 -21.69
C TRP A 8 1.13 0.55 -22.61
N SER A 9 0.11 1.39 -22.81
CA SER A 9 -1.00 1.12 -23.72
C SER A 9 -0.76 1.55 -25.18
N GLU A 10 0.39 2.16 -25.48
CA GLU A 10 0.74 2.68 -26.80
C GLU A 10 1.97 2.00 -27.43
N TYR A 11 2.99 1.66 -26.63
CA TYR A 11 4.32 1.29 -27.15
C TYR A 11 4.31 0.17 -28.19
N PHE A 12 3.36 -0.76 -28.08
CA PHE A 12 3.28 -1.99 -28.87
C PHE A 12 2.60 -1.82 -30.23
N GLY A 13 1.92 -0.70 -30.45
CA GLY A 13 1.20 -0.37 -31.67
C GLY A 13 -0.15 0.29 -31.40
N HIS A 14 -0.75 0.84 -32.44
CA HIS A 14 -2.05 1.50 -32.41
C HIS A 14 -3.12 0.66 -33.11
N GLN A 15 -4.22 0.40 -32.42
CA GLN A 15 -5.40 -0.29 -32.96
C GLN A 15 -6.66 0.56 -32.70
N PRO A 16 -7.07 1.41 -33.66
CA PRO A 16 -8.26 2.24 -33.53
C PRO A 16 -9.53 1.40 -33.30
N GLY A 17 -10.35 1.79 -32.31
CA GLY A 17 -11.66 1.21 -32.06
C GLY A 17 -12.76 1.66 -33.03
N ASP A 18 -12.40 2.14 -34.23
CA ASP A 18 -13.32 2.72 -35.22
C ASP A 18 -13.88 1.69 -36.23
N GLY A 19 -13.49 0.43 -36.08
CA GLY A 19 -13.95 -0.68 -36.93
C GLY A 19 -13.15 -0.85 -38.22
N THR A 20 -12.08 -0.09 -38.44
CA THR A 20 -11.14 -0.28 -39.56
C THR A 20 -10.43 -1.63 -39.51
N GLY A 21 -10.18 -2.13 -38.29
CA GLY A 21 -9.35 -3.31 -38.06
C GLY A 21 -7.85 -3.01 -38.20
N ASP A 22 -7.47 -1.73 -38.21
CA ASP A 22 -6.09 -1.31 -38.35
C ASP A 22 -5.21 -1.83 -37.19
N VAL A 23 -4.02 -2.30 -37.53
CA VAL A 23 -2.92 -2.55 -36.58
C VAL A 23 -1.69 -1.84 -37.10
N LEU A 24 -1.28 -0.76 -36.45
CA LEU A 24 -0.21 0.10 -36.94
C LEU A 24 0.92 0.15 -35.91
N PHE A 25 2.13 -0.22 -36.30
CA PHE A 25 3.31 -0.06 -35.46
C PHE A 25 3.87 1.36 -35.61
N HIS A 26 3.07 2.35 -35.21
CA HIS A 26 3.28 3.78 -35.48
C HIS A 26 4.59 4.33 -34.89
N LEU A 27 5.13 3.70 -33.84
CA LEU A 27 6.40 4.09 -33.23
C LEU A 27 7.63 3.39 -33.83
N ASP A 28 7.49 2.44 -34.74
CA ASP A 28 8.65 1.70 -35.28
C ASP A 28 9.61 2.59 -36.06
N GLN A 29 9.14 3.66 -36.70
CA GLN A 29 10.04 4.63 -37.35
C GLN A 29 10.97 5.30 -36.32
N LEU A 30 10.45 5.60 -35.12
CA LEU A 30 11.23 6.14 -34.02
C LEU A 30 12.15 5.05 -33.45
N TRP A 31 11.60 3.87 -33.12
CA TRP A 31 12.36 2.79 -32.51
C TRP A 31 13.43 2.20 -33.41
N SER A 32 13.31 2.30 -34.73
CA SER A 32 14.35 1.86 -35.68
C SER A 32 15.42 2.92 -35.95
N HIS A 33 15.20 4.19 -35.57
CA HIS A 33 16.14 5.28 -35.88
C HIS A 33 17.49 5.08 -35.19
N ALA A 34 18.60 5.30 -35.88
CA ALA A 34 19.95 5.01 -35.37
C ALA A 34 20.32 5.78 -34.09
N ASP A 35 19.75 6.97 -33.89
CA ASP A 35 20.00 7.82 -32.70
C ASP A 35 19.18 7.44 -31.46
N ILE A 36 18.21 6.52 -31.58
CA ILE A 36 17.42 6.04 -30.44
C ILE A 36 18.11 4.82 -29.83
N ASP A 37 18.43 4.87 -28.53
CA ASP A 37 19.22 3.83 -27.87
C ASP A 37 18.38 2.69 -27.27
N ALA A 38 17.10 2.92 -27.01
CA ALA A 38 16.21 1.97 -26.34
C ALA A 38 14.74 2.23 -26.67
N VAL A 39 13.90 1.23 -26.41
CA VAL A 39 12.44 1.36 -26.34
C VAL A 39 12.08 1.72 -24.90
N GLY A 40 11.57 2.92 -24.66
CA GLY A 40 11.14 3.33 -23.31
C GLY A 40 9.65 3.10 -23.12
N ILE A 41 9.29 2.50 -21.98
CA ILE A 41 7.91 2.18 -21.62
C ILE A 41 7.60 2.75 -20.23
N ASP A 42 6.52 3.52 -20.13
CA ASP A 42 5.92 3.95 -18.87
C ASP A 42 4.95 2.86 -18.43
N CYS A 43 5.43 1.97 -17.55
CA CYS A 43 4.88 0.64 -17.31
C CYS A 43 3.86 0.62 -16.16
N TYR A 44 2.58 0.51 -16.52
CA TYR A 44 1.46 0.39 -15.57
C TYR A 44 0.54 -0.80 -15.87
N PHE A 45 1.13 -1.96 -16.18
CA PHE A 45 0.38 -3.18 -16.51
C PHE A 45 -0.53 -3.62 -15.35
N PRO A 46 -1.83 -3.89 -15.59
CA PRO A 46 -2.68 -4.55 -14.61
C PRO A 46 -2.09 -5.91 -14.23
N LEU A 47 -1.87 -6.13 -12.94
CA LEU A 47 -1.30 -7.37 -12.42
C LEU A 47 -2.32 -8.22 -11.68
N ALA A 48 -3.52 -7.72 -11.38
CA ALA A 48 -4.55 -8.48 -10.66
C ALA A 48 -5.98 -8.12 -11.09
N ASP A 49 -6.96 -8.96 -10.72
CA ASP A 49 -8.41 -8.71 -10.79
C ASP A 49 -9.07 -9.10 -9.44
N TRP A 50 -8.39 -8.77 -8.33
CA TRP A 50 -8.80 -9.13 -6.98
C TRP A 50 -10.05 -8.35 -6.54
N ARG A 51 -10.98 -9.01 -5.85
CA ARG A 51 -12.25 -8.44 -5.36
C ARG A 51 -12.52 -8.81 -3.90
N ASP A 52 -13.44 -8.09 -3.28
CA ASP A 52 -13.81 -8.32 -1.88
C ASP A 52 -14.33 -9.74 -1.64
N GLU A 53 -15.03 -10.34 -2.62
CA GLU A 53 -15.50 -11.72 -2.53
C GLU A 53 -14.37 -12.77 -2.47
N ASP A 54 -13.19 -12.47 -3.02
CA ASP A 54 -12.05 -13.41 -3.11
C ASP A 54 -11.42 -13.69 -1.75
N HIS A 55 -11.58 -12.78 -0.78
CA HIS A 55 -11.14 -12.97 0.61
C HIS A 55 -11.66 -14.28 1.20
N GLY A 56 -12.91 -14.65 0.89
CA GLY A 56 -13.51 -15.91 1.34
C GLY A 56 -13.60 -16.97 0.24
N ALA A 57 -13.98 -16.58 -0.98
CA ALA A 57 -14.18 -17.55 -2.06
C ALA A 57 -12.86 -18.12 -2.61
N GLY A 58 -11.73 -17.47 -2.33
CA GLY A 58 -10.46 -17.71 -3.00
C GLY A 58 -10.39 -16.99 -4.34
N SER A 59 -9.17 -16.76 -4.82
CA SER A 59 -8.94 -16.14 -6.12
C SER A 59 -9.16 -17.11 -7.27
N LEU A 60 -9.81 -16.64 -8.35
CA LEU A 60 -9.91 -17.37 -9.62
C LEU A 60 -8.54 -17.61 -10.27
N ASP A 61 -7.57 -16.74 -10.02
CA ASP A 61 -6.24 -16.76 -10.63
C ASP A 61 -5.19 -17.38 -9.68
N GLY A 62 -5.61 -17.90 -8.53
CA GLY A 62 -4.75 -18.61 -7.58
C GLY A 62 -3.90 -17.71 -6.67
N TYR A 63 -4.26 -16.44 -6.51
CA TYR A 63 -3.64 -15.52 -5.55
C TYR A 63 -3.90 -15.98 -4.11
N ALA A 64 -2.86 -15.99 -3.27
CA ALA A 64 -2.99 -16.19 -1.83
C ALA A 64 -3.61 -14.96 -1.13
N GLY A 65 -3.54 -13.79 -1.75
CA GLY A 65 -4.09 -12.52 -1.29
C GLY A 65 -3.93 -11.44 -2.36
N PRO A 66 -4.49 -10.24 -2.17
CA PRO A 66 -4.44 -9.16 -3.16
C PRO A 66 -3.02 -8.68 -3.52
N TYR A 67 -2.05 -8.97 -2.66
CA TYR A 67 -0.67 -8.47 -2.75
C TYR A 67 0.37 -9.59 -2.78
N ASP A 68 -0.03 -10.79 -3.21
CA ASP A 68 0.84 -11.96 -3.42
C ASP A 68 1.86 -11.67 -4.53
N VAL A 69 3.10 -11.36 -4.12
CA VAL A 69 4.19 -10.95 -5.01
C VAL A 69 4.50 -12.01 -6.08
N ALA A 70 4.43 -13.30 -5.73
CA ALA A 70 4.74 -14.37 -6.68
C ALA A 70 3.72 -14.39 -7.83
N LYS A 71 2.43 -14.25 -7.49
CA LYS A 71 1.35 -14.20 -8.49
C LYS A 71 1.33 -12.90 -9.27
N LEU A 72 1.63 -11.77 -8.63
CA LEU A 72 1.83 -10.49 -9.33
C LEU A 72 3.00 -10.58 -10.33
N ARG A 73 4.09 -11.28 -9.98
CA ARG A 73 5.26 -11.49 -10.86
C ARG A 73 4.88 -12.32 -12.08
N GLU A 74 4.14 -13.41 -11.90
CA GLU A 74 3.59 -14.21 -13.00
C GLU A 74 2.69 -13.38 -13.91
N ALA A 75 1.84 -12.55 -13.31
CA ALA A 75 0.89 -11.71 -14.04
C ALA A 75 1.56 -10.67 -14.94
N ILE A 76 2.85 -10.33 -14.78
CA ILE A 76 3.54 -9.41 -15.70
C ILE A 76 3.44 -9.87 -17.17
N ALA A 77 3.38 -11.18 -17.42
CA ALA A 77 3.22 -11.78 -18.75
C ALA A 77 2.01 -12.73 -18.83
N ALA A 78 0.95 -12.47 -18.07
CA ALA A 78 -0.29 -13.25 -18.04
C ALA A 78 -1.49 -12.38 -17.63
N GLY A 79 -2.71 -12.93 -17.67
CA GLY A 79 -3.92 -12.26 -17.19
C GLY A 79 -4.44 -11.16 -18.12
N GLU A 80 -5.00 -10.08 -17.53
CA GLU A 80 -5.52 -8.94 -18.30
C GLU A 80 -4.42 -8.34 -19.18
N GLY A 81 -4.70 -8.14 -20.46
CA GLY A 81 -3.74 -7.59 -21.42
C GLY A 81 -2.77 -8.59 -22.05
N TYR A 82 -2.87 -9.86 -21.66
CA TYR A 82 -2.09 -10.95 -22.24
C TYR A 82 -2.98 -12.12 -22.65
N ASP A 83 -3.65 -12.74 -21.67
CA ASP A 83 -4.53 -13.89 -21.91
C ASP A 83 -5.94 -13.44 -22.31
N TRP A 84 -6.43 -12.38 -21.65
CA TRP A 84 -7.81 -11.93 -21.77
C TRP A 84 -7.95 -10.41 -21.59
N TYR A 85 -9.13 -9.89 -21.92
CA TYR A 85 -9.56 -8.52 -21.67
C TYR A 85 -11.06 -8.50 -21.30
N TYR A 86 -11.55 -7.36 -20.81
CA TYR A 86 -12.98 -7.11 -20.66
C TYR A 86 -13.50 -6.25 -21.81
N ALA A 87 -14.51 -6.73 -22.53
CA ALA A 87 -15.08 -6.01 -23.67
C ALA A 87 -15.96 -4.82 -23.26
N SER A 88 -16.43 -4.80 -22.01
CA SER A 88 -17.22 -3.71 -21.44
C SER A 88 -17.10 -3.66 -19.92
N ASP A 89 -17.56 -2.56 -19.31
CA ASP A 89 -17.66 -2.45 -17.86
C ASP A 89 -18.64 -3.48 -17.26
N ALA A 90 -19.69 -3.83 -18.00
CA ALA A 90 -20.62 -4.88 -17.58
C ALA A 90 -19.93 -6.25 -17.50
N ASP A 91 -19.08 -6.55 -18.48
CA ASP A 91 -18.28 -7.77 -18.49
C ASP A 91 -17.25 -7.78 -17.35
N ARG A 92 -16.63 -6.62 -17.08
CA ARG A 92 -15.73 -6.45 -15.92
C ARG A 92 -16.49 -6.74 -14.62
N LEU A 93 -17.65 -6.13 -14.39
CA LEU A 93 -18.47 -6.41 -13.21
C LEU A 93 -18.83 -7.89 -13.09
N ALA A 94 -19.18 -8.55 -14.19
CA ALA A 94 -19.57 -9.95 -14.22
C ALA A 94 -18.40 -10.96 -14.23
N ARG A 95 -17.14 -10.51 -14.27
CA ARG A 95 -15.95 -11.36 -14.55
C ARG A 95 -16.04 -12.12 -15.88
N ALA A 96 -16.75 -11.59 -16.87
CA ALA A 96 -16.84 -12.18 -18.21
C ALA A 96 -15.59 -11.84 -19.05
N ARG A 97 -14.54 -12.65 -18.90
CA ARG A 97 -13.24 -12.46 -19.57
C ARG A 97 -13.30 -12.94 -21.03
N SER A 98 -12.88 -12.09 -21.97
CA SER A 98 -12.76 -12.43 -23.40
C SER A 98 -11.31 -12.76 -23.75
N PRO A 99 -11.01 -13.87 -24.45
CA PRO A 99 -9.63 -14.21 -24.81
C PRO A 99 -9.06 -13.21 -25.82
N ILE A 100 -7.77 -12.87 -25.68
CA ILE A 100 -7.06 -12.07 -26.69
C ILE A 100 -6.57 -13.01 -27.79
N SER A 101 -7.07 -12.81 -29.01
CA SER A 101 -6.69 -13.58 -30.19
C SER A 101 -6.64 -12.71 -31.44
N ASP A 102 -5.76 -13.10 -32.35
CA ASP A 102 -5.58 -12.50 -33.67
C ASP A 102 -6.51 -13.18 -34.69
N GLY A 103 -6.79 -14.47 -34.50
CA GLY A 103 -7.57 -15.27 -35.44
C GLY A 103 -6.87 -15.44 -36.80
N ALA A 104 -6.84 -14.38 -37.61
CA ALA A 104 -6.44 -14.36 -39.01
C ALA A 104 -4.99 -14.82 -39.24
N TYR A 105 -4.03 -14.35 -38.44
CA TYR A 105 -2.60 -14.66 -38.63
C TYR A 105 -1.94 -15.39 -37.46
N GLY A 106 -2.69 -15.64 -36.37
CA GLY A 106 -2.16 -16.31 -35.18
C GLY A 106 -1.09 -15.52 -34.40
N LYS A 107 -0.89 -14.24 -34.71
CA LYS A 107 0.09 -13.36 -34.04
C LYS A 107 -0.56 -12.63 -32.87
N HIS A 108 -1.02 -13.37 -31.86
CA HIS A 108 -1.76 -12.80 -30.73
C HIS A 108 -1.03 -11.65 -30.02
N TRP A 109 0.30 -11.70 -30.01
CA TRP A 109 1.17 -10.68 -29.42
C TRP A 109 0.95 -9.26 -29.96
N VAL A 110 0.41 -9.09 -31.18
CA VAL A 110 0.11 -7.74 -31.72
C VAL A 110 -1.00 -7.03 -30.96
N TYR A 111 -1.82 -7.76 -30.19
CA TYR A 111 -2.92 -7.25 -29.37
C TYR A 111 -2.64 -7.39 -27.86
N ARG A 112 -1.45 -7.85 -27.46
CA ARG A 112 -1.07 -8.08 -26.07
C ARG A 112 -0.04 -7.06 -25.63
N TYR A 113 -0.47 -6.00 -24.95
CA TYR A 113 0.43 -4.95 -24.46
C TYR A 113 1.38 -5.43 -23.34
N LYS A 114 1.23 -6.66 -22.84
CA LYS A 114 2.17 -7.28 -21.89
C LYS A 114 3.15 -8.25 -22.54
N ASP A 115 2.97 -8.55 -23.83
CA ASP A 115 3.77 -9.54 -24.55
C ASP A 115 5.07 -8.92 -25.09
N LEU A 116 5.88 -8.41 -24.17
CA LEU A 116 7.18 -7.79 -24.46
C LEU A 116 8.09 -8.72 -25.27
N VAL A 117 8.11 -10.00 -24.90
CA VAL A 117 9.00 -11.00 -25.50
C VAL A 117 8.65 -11.23 -26.97
N ASN A 118 7.39 -11.49 -27.30
CA ASN A 118 7.03 -11.72 -28.70
C ASN A 118 7.07 -10.42 -29.51
N TRP A 119 6.67 -9.28 -28.96
CA TRP A 119 6.82 -8.00 -29.65
C TRP A 119 8.29 -7.76 -30.03
N TRP A 120 9.20 -7.88 -29.07
CA TRP A 120 10.63 -7.63 -29.28
C TRP A 120 11.33 -8.63 -30.22
N ASN A 121 10.87 -9.89 -30.22
CA ASN A 121 11.47 -10.99 -31.00
C ASN A 121 10.99 -11.08 -32.46
N ASN A 122 9.91 -10.41 -32.84
CA ASN A 122 9.28 -10.61 -34.14
C ASN A 122 9.45 -9.41 -35.07
N HIS A 123 9.37 -9.67 -36.37
CA HIS A 123 9.19 -8.61 -37.36
C HIS A 123 7.78 -8.04 -37.25
N HIS A 124 7.67 -6.72 -37.31
CA HIS A 124 6.42 -6.00 -37.27
C HIS A 124 5.89 -5.77 -38.68
N TYR A 125 4.58 -5.95 -38.87
CA TYR A 125 3.90 -5.76 -40.15
C TYR A 125 2.62 -4.99 -39.91
N ASP A 126 2.51 -3.78 -40.46
CA ASP A 126 1.28 -3.02 -40.39
C ASP A 126 0.13 -3.77 -41.06
N ARG A 127 -1.09 -3.52 -40.58
CA ARG A 127 -2.32 -4.13 -41.08
C ARG A 127 -3.39 -3.10 -41.41
N PRO A 128 -3.19 -2.26 -42.44
CA PRO A 128 -4.24 -1.34 -42.87
C PRO A 128 -5.47 -2.13 -43.34
N GLY A 129 -6.64 -1.80 -42.81
CA GLY A 129 -7.89 -2.53 -43.01
C GLY A 129 -7.85 -3.97 -42.48
N GLY A 130 -7.00 -4.28 -41.52
CA GLY A 130 -6.80 -5.63 -40.98
C GLY A 130 -6.03 -6.59 -41.89
N VAL A 131 -5.46 -6.12 -42.99
CA VAL A 131 -4.69 -6.94 -43.94
C VAL A 131 -3.20 -6.72 -43.75
N GLU A 132 -2.47 -7.78 -43.40
CA GLU A 132 -1.03 -7.71 -43.15
C GLU A 132 -0.26 -7.28 -44.41
N ALA A 133 0.56 -6.23 -44.26
CA ALA A 133 1.38 -5.71 -45.32
C ALA A 133 2.41 -6.75 -45.79
N GLY A 134 2.75 -6.73 -47.08
CA GLY A 134 3.72 -7.66 -47.67
C GLY A 134 5.18 -7.42 -47.27
N SER A 135 5.46 -6.38 -46.48
CA SER A 135 6.82 -6.03 -46.03
C SER A 135 6.76 -5.55 -44.58
N PRO A 136 7.79 -5.86 -43.76
CA PRO A 136 7.82 -5.41 -42.38
C PRO A 136 8.10 -3.90 -42.30
N THR A 137 7.86 -3.32 -41.13
CA THR A 137 8.29 -1.96 -40.79
C THR A 137 9.82 -1.87 -40.66
N GLY A 138 10.32 -0.70 -40.25
CA GLY A 138 11.75 -0.50 -39.96
C GLY A 138 12.27 -1.25 -38.72
N TRP A 139 11.40 -1.84 -37.89
CA TRP A 139 11.82 -2.56 -36.70
C TRP A 139 12.63 -3.82 -37.07
N VAL A 140 13.81 -3.91 -36.47
CA VAL A 140 14.65 -5.11 -36.53
C VAL A 140 14.49 -5.86 -35.22
N PRO A 141 14.09 -7.14 -35.25
CA PRO A 141 13.95 -7.95 -34.05
C PRO A 141 15.20 -7.89 -33.18
N ARG A 142 15.00 -7.76 -31.87
CA ARG A 142 16.07 -7.75 -30.87
C ARG A 142 17.08 -6.61 -30.98
N SER A 143 16.82 -5.60 -31.81
CA SER A 143 17.83 -4.60 -32.15
C SER A 143 18.17 -3.63 -31.02
N LYS A 144 17.24 -3.39 -30.08
CA LYS A 144 17.40 -2.44 -28.98
C LYS A 144 16.83 -2.97 -27.66
N PRO A 145 17.43 -2.62 -26.51
CA PRO A 145 16.86 -2.98 -25.22
C PRO A 145 15.59 -2.17 -24.92
N ILE A 146 14.79 -2.71 -24.01
CA ILE A 146 13.63 -2.09 -23.38
C ILE A 146 14.07 -1.50 -22.03
N TRP A 147 13.65 -0.26 -21.77
CA TRP A 147 13.78 0.42 -20.49
C TRP A 147 12.38 0.69 -19.93
N LEU A 148 12.21 0.50 -18.62
CA LEU A 148 10.99 0.96 -17.95
C LEU A 148 11.26 2.40 -17.49
N THR A 149 10.87 3.37 -18.33
CA THR A 149 11.09 4.80 -18.11
C THR A 149 10.26 5.34 -16.96
N GLU A 150 9.13 4.71 -16.69
CA GLU A 150 8.38 4.81 -15.44
C GLU A 150 7.93 3.41 -15.00
N LEU A 151 8.00 3.15 -13.70
CA LEU A 151 7.38 2.01 -13.06
C LEU A 151 6.87 2.43 -11.69
N GLY A 152 5.62 2.15 -11.39
CA GLY A 152 5.06 2.35 -10.06
C GLY A 152 3.61 1.91 -9.97
N GLY A 153 3.08 1.95 -8.76
CA GLY A 153 1.66 1.75 -8.50
C GLY A 153 1.17 2.67 -7.40
N PRO A 154 -0.12 3.00 -7.39
CA PRO A 154 -0.72 3.86 -6.38
C PRO A 154 -0.71 3.14 -5.02
N ALA A 155 -0.53 3.89 -3.94
CA ALA A 155 -0.64 3.38 -2.58
C ALA A 155 -2.11 3.27 -2.15
N VAL A 156 -2.91 2.54 -2.93
CA VAL A 156 -4.36 2.42 -2.78
C VAL A 156 -4.73 0.94 -2.68
N ASP A 157 -5.79 0.62 -1.93
CA ASP A 157 -6.40 -0.70 -1.91
C ASP A 157 -6.54 -1.26 -3.34
N LYS A 158 -6.03 -2.48 -3.58
CA LYS A 158 -6.02 -3.14 -4.90
C LYS A 158 -5.36 -2.32 -6.01
N GLY A 159 -4.36 -1.50 -5.68
CA GLY A 159 -3.51 -0.80 -6.65
C GLY A 159 -3.05 -1.65 -7.84
N PRO A 160 -2.62 -2.92 -7.64
CA PRO A 160 -2.24 -3.80 -8.75
C PRO A 160 -3.33 -4.11 -9.77
N ASN A 161 -4.62 -3.90 -9.45
CA ASN A 161 -5.70 -4.08 -10.42
C ASN A 161 -5.67 -3.02 -11.54
N GLN A 162 -5.16 -1.82 -11.26
CA GLN A 162 -5.09 -0.74 -12.23
C GLN A 162 -3.99 0.27 -11.82
N PRO A 163 -2.72 -0.03 -12.11
CA PRO A 163 -1.58 0.74 -11.58
C PRO A 163 -1.43 2.17 -12.10
N ASN A 164 -2.11 2.54 -13.19
CA ASN A 164 -1.97 3.85 -13.81
C ASN A 164 -2.83 4.94 -13.15
N VAL A 165 -3.79 4.61 -12.26
CA VAL A 165 -4.75 5.58 -11.71
C VAL A 165 -4.67 5.73 -10.20
N PHE A 166 -4.92 6.94 -9.71
CA PHE A 166 -5.23 7.20 -8.30
C PHE A 166 -6.16 8.41 -8.15
N PRO A 167 -6.84 8.55 -7.00
CA PRO A 167 -7.67 9.72 -6.75
C PRO A 167 -6.84 11.00 -6.66
N ASP A 168 -6.96 11.86 -7.67
CA ASP A 168 -6.41 13.21 -7.70
C ASP A 168 -7.44 14.17 -8.31
N PRO A 169 -8.20 14.94 -7.50
CA PRO A 169 -9.23 15.85 -8.01
C PRO A 169 -8.77 16.87 -9.06
N LYS A 170 -7.47 17.06 -9.24
CA LYS A 170 -6.88 17.97 -10.25
C LYS A 170 -6.52 17.28 -11.57
N SER A 171 -6.54 15.94 -11.62
CA SER A 171 -6.19 15.16 -12.81
C SER A 171 -7.43 14.75 -13.60
N ALA A 172 -7.32 14.76 -14.92
CA ALA A 172 -8.34 14.18 -15.81
C ALA A 172 -8.37 12.64 -15.70
N GLU A 173 -7.26 12.03 -15.30
CA GLU A 173 -7.08 10.58 -15.10
C GLU A 173 -7.37 10.15 -13.64
N SER A 174 -8.13 10.97 -12.90
CA SER A 174 -8.48 10.69 -11.51
C SER A 174 -9.47 9.54 -11.39
N ALA A 175 -9.00 8.37 -10.95
CA ALA A 175 -9.84 7.22 -10.66
C ALA A 175 -9.30 6.42 -9.47
N SER A 176 -10.16 5.59 -8.86
CA SER A 176 -9.70 4.54 -7.96
C SER A 176 -9.44 3.27 -8.77
N PRO A 177 -8.42 2.46 -8.42
CA PRO A 177 -8.21 1.17 -9.07
C PRO A 177 -9.46 0.31 -9.05
N HIS A 178 -9.62 -0.56 -10.06
CA HIS A 178 -10.81 -1.41 -10.18
C HIS A 178 -11.10 -2.17 -8.88
N PHE A 179 -12.35 -2.08 -8.42
CA PHE A 179 -12.86 -2.71 -7.19
C PHE A 179 -12.22 -2.24 -5.87
N SER A 180 -11.38 -1.22 -5.91
CA SER A 180 -10.79 -0.60 -4.72
C SER A 180 -11.85 0.06 -3.83
N ASN A 181 -11.63 0.02 -2.52
CA ASN A 181 -12.38 0.83 -1.56
C ASN A 181 -11.86 2.30 -1.43
N GLY A 182 -10.82 2.66 -2.19
CA GLY A 182 -10.20 3.99 -2.25
C GLY A 182 -9.36 4.36 -1.03
N ALA A 183 -9.11 3.42 -0.11
CA ALA A 183 -8.30 3.64 1.07
C ALA A 183 -6.80 3.46 0.78
N ARG A 184 -5.95 3.97 1.67
CA ARG A 184 -4.50 3.84 1.53
C ARG A 184 -4.05 2.39 1.72
N SER A 185 -3.12 1.95 0.89
CA SER A 185 -2.45 0.65 1.03
C SER A 185 -1.02 0.77 0.53
N ASP A 186 -0.08 0.94 1.45
CA ASP A 186 1.34 1.04 1.08
C ASP A 186 1.89 -0.29 0.57
N ILE A 187 1.42 -1.42 1.13
CA ILE A 187 1.81 -2.77 0.69
C ILE A 187 1.39 -3.04 -0.77
N ALA A 188 0.33 -2.41 -1.27
CA ALA A 188 -0.11 -2.56 -2.65
C ALA A 188 0.96 -2.08 -3.65
N SER A 189 1.50 -0.88 -3.41
CA SER A 189 2.56 -0.28 -4.22
C SER A 189 3.87 -1.06 -4.05
N GLN A 190 4.22 -1.43 -2.81
CA GLN A 190 5.43 -2.20 -2.51
C GLN A 190 5.43 -3.57 -3.22
N SER A 191 4.36 -4.35 -3.11
CA SER A 191 4.27 -5.68 -3.72
C SER A 191 4.31 -5.63 -5.25
N LEU A 192 3.70 -4.61 -5.87
CA LEU A 192 3.77 -4.40 -7.32
C LEU A 192 5.20 -4.11 -7.78
N ILE A 193 5.88 -3.19 -7.10
CA ILE A 193 7.27 -2.82 -7.43
C ILE A 193 8.18 -4.02 -7.22
N GLN A 194 8.04 -4.73 -6.10
CA GLN A 194 8.80 -5.94 -5.80
C GLN A 194 8.61 -7.01 -6.89
N ALA A 195 7.37 -7.26 -7.32
CA ALA A 195 7.08 -8.22 -8.37
C ALA A 195 7.83 -7.91 -9.68
N HIS A 196 7.91 -6.64 -10.08
CA HIS A 196 8.69 -6.23 -11.24
C HIS A 196 10.20 -6.37 -11.01
N LEU A 197 10.74 -5.94 -9.86
CA LEU A 197 12.16 -6.05 -9.59
C LEU A 197 12.62 -7.53 -9.58
N ASP A 198 11.84 -8.41 -8.95
CA ASP A 198 12.10 -9.86 -8.95
C ASP A 198 12.00 -10.47 -10.34
N ARG A 199 11.04 -10.02 -11.16
CA ARG A 199 10.82 -10.53 -12.52
C ARG A 199 12.03 -10.34 -13.43
N TRP A 200 12.75 -9.25 -13.22
CA TRP A 200 13.81 -8.79 -14.11
C TRP A 200 15.21 -8.98 -13.54
N ASP A 201 15.34 -9.43 -12.29
CA ASP A 201 16.64 -9.75 -11.68
C ASP A 201 17.27 -10.99 -12.32
N GLY A 202 18.14 -10.74 -13.30
CA GLY A 202 18.90 -11.79 -13.97
C GLY A 202 19.92 -12.53 -13.10
N THR A 203 20.07 -12.17 -11.82
CA THR A 203 20.93 -12.86 -10.84
C THR A 203 20.18 -13.78 -9.89
N ALA A 204 18.85 -13.70 -9.85
CA ALA A 204 18.01 -14.56 -9.03
C ALA A 204 18.14 -16.03 -9.46
N SER A 205 18.12 -16.94 -8.48
CA SER A 205 18.31 -18.38 -8.74
C SER A 205 17.17 -19.02 -9.53
N ASP A 206 15.98 -18.45 -9.45
CA ASP A 206 14.76 -18.88 -10.13
C ASP A 206 14.45 -18.03 -11.38
N PHE A 207 15.42 -17.25 -11.85
CA PHE A 207 15.26 -16.41 -13.02
C PHE A 207 15.08 -17.24 -14.31
N ASP A 208 13.99 -16.99 -15.03
CA ASP A 208 13.70 -17.60 -16.33
C ASP A 208 14.29 -16.76 -17.48
N ALA A 209 15.29 -17.31 -18.16
CA ALA A 209 15.98 -16.62 -19.25
C ALA A 209 15.12 -16.46 -20.51
N ASP A 210 14.14 -17.34 -20.75
CA ASP A 210 13.24 -17.24 -21.91
C ASP A 210 12.30 -16.04 -21.78
N GLN A 211 12.05 -15.62 -20.53
CA GLN A 211 11.19 -14.51 -20.20
C GLN A 211 11.87 -13.15 -20.25
N ASN A 212 13.21 -13.08 -20.33
CA ASN A 212 13.97 -11.87 -20.60
C ASN A 212 15.25 -12.25 -21.41
N PRO A 213 15.06 -12.59 -22.70
CA PRO A 213 16.09 -13.22 -23.53
C PRO A 213 17.25 -12.28 -23.84
N VAL A 214 18.40 -12.85 -24.23
CA VAL A 214 19.59 -12.09 -24.64
C VAL A 214 19.53 -11.78 -26.14
N SER A 215 19.83 -10.54 -26.51
CA SER A 215 20.00 -10.13 -27.90
C SER A 215 21.35 -10.56 -28.43
N GLU A 216 21.36 -11.20 -29.60
CA GLU A 216 22.58 -11.46 -30.36
C GLU A 216 23.15 -10.20 -31.02
N VAL A 217 22.36 -9.11 -31.12
CA VAL A 217 22.75 -7.85 -31.76
C VAL A 217 23.66 -7.02 -30.86
N TYR A 218 23.30 -6.87 -29.58
CA TYR A 218 24.04 -6.04 -28.62
C TYR A 218 24.56 -6.80 -27.39
N GLY A 219 24.27 -8.11 -27.28
CA GLY A 219 24.81 -8.99 -26.23
C GLY A 219 24.20 -8.82 -24.84
N GLY A 220 23.15 -8.01 -24.67
CA GLY A 220 22.44 -7.79 -23.40
C GLY A 220 21.01 -8.34 -23.42
N ARG A 221 20.34 -8.34 -22.27
CA ARG A 221 18.94 -8.78 -22.14
C ARG A 221 17.95 -7.84 -22.82
N MET A 222 16.79 -8.36 -23.20
CA MET A 222 15.67 -7.60 -23.78
C MET A 222 15.31 -6.42 -22.89
N LEU A 223 15.00 -6.65 -21.62
CA LEU A 223 14.78 -5.61 -20.62
C LEU A 223 16.06 -5.44 -19.78
N ASP A 224 16.57 -4.21 -19.76
CA ASP A 224 17.74 -3.84 -18.97
C ASP A 224 17.30 -3.48 -17.53
N ALA A 225 17.53 -4.39 -16.58
CA ALA A 225 17.12 -4.21 -15.19
C ALA A 225 17.80 -3.00 -14.51
N SER A 226 18.95 -2.53 -15.00
CA SER A 226 19.59 -1.30 -14.51
C SER A 226 18.88 -0.02 -15.00
N ARG A 227 17.87 -0.16 -15.85
CA ARG A 227 17.10 0.91 -16.50
C ARG A 227 15.61 0.80 -16.17
N ILE A 228 15.31 0.37 -14.95
CA ILE A 228 13.99 0.48 -14.33
C ILE A 228 13.99 1.73 -13.46
N TYR A 229 13.18 2.72 -13.81
CA TYR A 229 13.09 3.98 -13.07
C TYR A 229 11.77 4.03 -12.32
N LEU A 230 11.85 4.09 -10.98
CA LEU A 230 10.68 4.07 -10.13
C LEU A 230 10.04 5.45 -10.02
N TRP A 231 8.75 5.52 -10.36
CA TRP A 231 7.88 6.65 -10.12
C TRP A 231 7.15 6.45 -8.77
N ALA A 232 7.04 7.44 -7.87
CA ALA A 232 7.50 8.82 -7.91
C ALA A 232 8.42 9.13 -6.72
N TRP A 233 9.69 8.73 -6.77
CA TRP A 233 10.67 9.19 -5.78
C TRP A 233 11.27 10.53 -6.18
N ASP A 234 11.25 11.50 -5.27
CA ASP A 234 11.89 12.81 -5.49
C ASP A 234 12.73 13.28 -4.28
N ALA A 235 13.41 14.41 -4.43
CA ALA A 235 14.36 14.93 -3.44
C ALA A 235 13.71 15.57 -2.19
N ARG A 236 12.38 15.63 -2.07
CA ARG A 236 11.73 16.25 -0.91
C ARG A 236 11.93 15.38 0.34
N PRO A 237 12.46 15.92 1.44
CA PRO A 237 12.76 15.10 2.61
C PRO A 237 11.47 14.65 3.29
N PHE A 238 11.42 13.38 3.68
CA PHE A 238 10.36 12.83 4.52
C PHE A 238 10.69 13.08 6.01
N PRO A 239 9.73 13.48 6.88
CA PRO A 239 8.31 13.68 6.60
C PRO A 239 7.94 15.12 6.20
N ALA A 240 8.91 15.99 5.91
CA ALA A 240 8.62 17.36 5.51
C ALA A 240 7.71 17.40 4.27
N PHE A 241 7.94 16.56 3.27
CA PHE A 241 6.88 16.10 2.39
C PHE A 241 6.33 14.78 2.97
N PRO A 242 5.01 14.65 3.19
CA PRO A 242 3.93 15.52 2.71
C PRO A 242 3.52 16.69 3.64
N LEU A 243 4.10 16.82 4.84
CA LEU A 243 3.52 17.66 5.90
C LEU A 243 3.59 19.19 5.66
N ARG A 244 4.60 19.68 4.95
CA ARG A 244 4.84 21.10 4.66
C ARG A 244 4.00 21.58 3.47
N ARG A 245 2.68 21.53 3.65
CA ARG A 245 1.71 22.04 2.66
C ARG A 245 1.74 23.56 2.51
N ASP A 246 2.46 24.27 3.38
CA ASP A 246 2.83 25.68 3.21
C ASP A 246 3.90 25.89 2.13
N LEU A 247 4.62 24.84 1.72
CA LEU A 247 5.61 24.87 0.65
C LEU A 247 5.12 24.15 -0.62
N TRP A 248 4.42 23.03 -0.48
CA TRP A 248 3.99 22.18 -1.59
C TRP A 248 2.48 21.97 -1.61
N SER A 249 1.85 22.08 -2.78
CA SER A 249 0.38 22.05 -2.93
C SER A 249 -0.20 20.65 -3.20
N ASP A 250 0.66 19.65 -3.34
CA ASP A 250 0.37 18.25 -3.70
C ASP A 250 0.56 17.29 -2.52
N GLY A 251 0.79 17.79 -1.30
CA GLY A 251 1.00 16.93 -0.12
C GLY A 251 -0.13 15.93 0.14
N ASP A 252 -1.38 16.30 -0.14
CA ASP A 252 -2.53 15.40 0.05
C ASP A 252 -2.50 14.20 -0.92
N ASN A 253 -1.90 14.36 -2.11
CA ASN A 253 -1.78 13.29 -3.11
C ASN A 253 -0.77 12.21 -2.68
N TRP A 254 0.15 12.52 -1.75
CA TRP A 254 1.08 11.53 -1.22
C TRP A 254 0.33 10.32 -0.66
N LEU A 255 -0.81 10.51 0.02
CA LEU A 255 -1.56 9.43 0.68
C LEU A 255 -1.95 8.27 -0.23
N LEU A 256 -2.29 8.55 -1.49
CA LEU A 256 -2.86 7.58 -2.42
C LEU A 256 -2.09 7.46 -3.75
N GLY A 257 -1.23 8.44 -4.08
CA GLY A 257 -0.45 8.38 -5.31
C GLY A 257 0.81 7.52 -5.22
N HIS A 258 1.61 7.57 -6.28
CA HIS A 258 2.82 6.77 -6.50
C HIS A 258 4.05 7.19 -5.68
N TRP A 259 3.97 8.25 -4.87
CA TRP A 259 5.13 8.78 -4.16
C TRP A 259 5.78 7.78 -3.22
N LEU A 260 7.10 7.66 -3.33
CA LEU A 260 7.90 6.67 -2.59
C LEU A 260 8.59 7.26 -1.34
N ASN A 261 8.61 8.58 -1.21
CA ASN A 261 9.21 9.29 -0.08
C ASN A 261 8.59 8.81 1.24
N GLY A 262 9.44 8.26 2.12
CA GLY A 262 9.03 7.63 3.39
C GLY A 262 8.53 6.19 3.26
N ARG A 263 7.85 5.85 2.16
CA ARG A 263 7.31 4.49 1.92
C ARG A 263 8.37 3.44 1.62
N LEU A 264 9.48 3.81 0.98
CA LEU A 264 10.59 2.88 0.72
C LEU A 264 11.19 2.27 1.99
N ASN A 265 11.01 2.93 3.14
CA ASN A 265 11.47 2.42 4.43
C ASN A 265 10.40 1.60 5.15
N GLY A 266 9.21 1.45 4.56
CA GLY A 266 8.15 0.59 5.10
C GLY A 266 8.57 -0.87 5.05
N VAL A 267 8.21 -1.61 6.09
CA VAL A 267 8.54 -3.02 6.25
C VAL A 267 7.28 -3.84 6.03
N ALA A 268 7.29 -4.77 5.09
CA ALA A 268 6.20 -5.72 4.94
C ALA A 268 6.14 -6.63 6.17
N VAL A 269 4.95 -6.93 6.66
CA VAL A 269 4.80 -7.77 7.86
C VAL A 269 5.35 -9.19 7.62
N SER A 270 5.26 -9.71 6.39
CA SER A 270 5.88 -10.97 5.98
C SER A 270 7.39 -10.98 6.21
N ASP A 271 8.07 -9.91 5.80
CA ASP A 271 9.52 -9.78 5.87
C ASP A 271 9.97 -9.57 7.31
N LEU A 272 9.19 -8.81 8.09
CA LEU A 272 9.42 -8.64 9.52
C LEU A 272 9.31 -9.98 10.27
N ILE A 273 8.32 -10.81 9.94
CA ILE A 273 8.19 -12.15 10.53
C ILE A 273 9.41 -13.01 10.18
N ALA A 274 9.82 -13.01 8.91
CA ALA A 274 10.99 -13.76 8.46
C ALA A 274 12.26 -13.31 9.20
N ALA A 275 12.50 -12.00 9.30
CA ALA A 275 13.63 -11.43 10.01
C ALA A 275 13.63 -11.80 11.51
N VAL A 276 12.48 -11.71 12.19
CA VAL A 276 12.38 -12.12 13.61
C VAL A 276 12.65 -13.62 13.76
N MET A 277 12.15 -14.47 12.86
CA MET A 277 12.42 -15.91 12.93
C MET A 277 13.90 -16.23 12.70
N GLU A 278 14.55 -15.53 11.77
CA GLU A 278 15.99 -15.65 11.50
C GLU A 278 16.85 -15.18 12.69
N ASP A 279 16.60 -13.98 13.21
CA ASP A 279 17.36 -13.37 14.31
C ASP A 279 17.33 -14.23 15.59
N PHE A 280 16.20 -14.89 15.86
CA PHE A 280 16.03 -15.78 17.00
C PHE A 280 16.43 -17.24 16.72
N GLY A 281 16.78 -17.58 15.48
CA GLY A 281 17.07 -18.96 15.08
C GLY A 281 15.88 -19.90 15.26
N ALA A 282 14.66 -19.41 15.08
CA ALA A 282 13.41 -20.11 15.38
C ALA A 282 12.94 -21.08 14.28
N GLY A 283 13.81 -21.36 13.30
CA GLY A 283 13.55 -22.27 12.18
C GLY A 283 12.91 -21.58 10.97
N ALA A 284 12.60 -22.37 9.95
CA ALA A 284 12.00 -21.87 8.72
C ALA A 284 10.56 -21.41 8.93
N VAL A 285 10.20 -20.33 8.24
CA VAL A 285 8.84 -19.76 8.23
C VAL A 285 8.44 -19.41 6.79
N SER A 286 7.19 -19.66 6.44
CA SER A 286 6.56 -19.15 5.22
C SER A 286 5.48 -18.14 5.61
N ALA A 287 5.61 -16.91 5.13
CA ALA A 287 4.67 -15.82 5.37
C ALA A 287 4.05 -15.29 4.07
N ALA A 288 3.99 -16.11 3.01
CA ALA A 288 3.47 -15.71 1.71
C ALA A 288 1.98 -15.27 1.74
N GLY A 289 1.20 -15.82 2.67
CA GLY A 289 -0.20 -15.45 2.89
C GLY A 289 -0.39 -14.28 3.86
N VAL A 290 0.65 -13.48 4.12
CA VAL A 290 0.60 -12.31 5.00
C VAL A 290 0.62 -11.04 4.18
N SER A 291 -0.31 -10.13 4.47
CA SER A 291 -0.38 -8.80 3.87
C SER A 291 -0.34 -7.73 4.96
N GLY A 292 0.15 -6.55 4.58
CA GLY A 292 0.25 -5.39 5.47
C GLY A 292 1.69 -4.92 5.64
N SER A 293 1.82 -3.72 6.19
CA SER A 293 3.12 -3.10 6.42
C SER A 293 3.14 -2.35 7.75
N VAL A 294 4.34 -2.12 8.28
CA VAL A 294 4.61 -1.22 9.40
C VAL A 294 5.73 -0.25 9.00
N THR A 295 5.82 0.92 9.64
CA THR A 295 6.95 1.83 9.39
C THR A 295 8.21 1.40 10.16
N GLY A 296 8.03 0.65 11.25
CA GLY A 296 9.13 0.11 12.04
C GLY A 296 8.63 -0.76 13.18
N TYR A 297 9.53 -1.57 13.75
CA TYR A 297 9.25 -2.48 14.86
C TYR A 297 10.49 -2.59 15.75
N ILE A 298 10.32 -2.59 17.07
CA ILE A 298 11.42 -2.59 18.03
C ILE A 298 11.25 -3.75 19.01
N VAL A 299 12.26 -4.61 19.09
CA VAL A 299 12.42 -5.58 20.17
C VAL A 299 13.47 -5.02 21.14
N SER A 300 13.02 -4.35 22.20
CA SER A 300 13.88 -3.59 23.12
C SER A 300 14.57 -4.45 24.18
N ASP A 301 14.02 -5.62 24.48
CA ASP A 301 14.41 -6.44 25.62
C ASP A 301 14.67 -7.89 25.21
N PRO A 302 15.56 -8.61 25.91
CA PRO A 302 15.72 -10.06 25.70
C PRO A 302 14.38 -10.77 25.87
N THR A 303 13.93 -11.44 24.82
CA THR A 303 12.60 -12.04 24.75
C THR A 303 12.64 -13.36 23.97
N THR A 304 11.47 -13.88 23.58
CA THR A 304 11.36 -15.04 22.68
C THR A 304 10.81 -14.60 21.32
N ALA A 305 11.08 -15.39 20.27
CA ALA A 305 10.47 -15.15 18.95
C ALA A 305 8.94 -15.08 19.04
N ARG A 306 8.31 -15.96 19.85
CA ARG A 306 6.87 -15.93 20.11
C ARG A 306 6.43 -14.58 20.67
N SER A 307 7.06 -14.11 21.74
CA SER A 307 6.72 -12.83 22.37
C SER A 307 6.97 -11.64 21.44
N ALA A 308 7.97 -11.72 20.56
CA ALA A 308 8.21 -10.71 19.53
C ALA A 308 7.15 -10.73 18.41
N LEU A 309 6.54 -11.88 18.10
CA LEU A 309 5.55 -12.03 17.01
C LEU A 309 4.09 -11.92 17.47
N GLU A 310 3.80 -12.18 18.74
CA GLU A 310 2.43 -12.14 19.30
C GLU A 310 1.70 -10.81 19.05
N PRO A 311 2.34 -9.63 19.25
CA PRO A 311 1.69 -8.35 18.96
C PRO A 311 1.31 -8.19 17.47
N LEU A 312 2.16 -8.70 16.56
CA LEU A 312 1.89 -8.70 15.12
C LEU A 312 0.76 -9.66 14.77
N ALA A 313 0.80 -10.90 15.30
CA ALA A 313 -0.20 -11.90 15.04
C ALA A 313 -1.60 -11.45 15.51
N ASP A 314 -1.69 -10.88 16.71
CA ASP A 314 -2.95 -10.39 17.26
C ASP A 314 -3.48 -9.17 16.48
N LEU A 315 -2.63 -8.18 16.17
CA LEU A 315 -3.07 -6.95 15.50
C LEU A 315 -3.45 -7.19 14.02
N PHE A 316 -2.61 -7.92 13.27
CA PHE A 316 -2.82 -8.18 11.84
C PHE A 316 -3.71 -9.40 11.56
N GLY A 317 -4.10 -10.17 12.59
CA GLY A 317 -4.96 -11.33 12.44
C GLY A 317 -4.29 -12.48 11.73
N LEU A 318 -3.11 -12.81 12.22
CA LEU A 318 -2.28 -13.87 11.66
C LEU A 318 -2.49 -15.14 12.47
N SER A 319 -2.71 -16.22 11.76
CA SER A 319 -2.73 -17.55 12.32
C SER A 319 -1.45 -18.29 11.90
N ILE A 320 -0.76 -18.84 12.89
CA ILE A 320 0.53 -19.53 12.74
C ILE A 320 0.31 -21.02 12.97
N ALA A 321 0.66 -21.85 12.00
CA ALA A 321 0.51 -23.30 12.07
C ALA A 321 1.79 -24.01 11.64
N ALA A 322 1.93 -25.29 12.01
CA ALA A 322 3.01 -26.13 11.49
C ALA A 322 2.68 -26.57 10.06
N GLY A 323 3.63 -26.35 9.14
CA GLY A 323 3.64 -26.89 7.78
C GLY A 323 4.74 -27.93 7.61
N GLU A 324 4.92 -28.43 6.38
CA GLU A 324 5.88 -29.50 6.08
C GLU A 324 7.35 -29.07 6.28
N ALA A 325 7.69 -27.84 5.89
CA ALA A 325 9.05 -27.32 5.91
C ALA A 325 9.35 -26.39 7.11
N GLY A 326 8.34 -26.04 7.92
CA GLY A 326 8.46 -25.03 8.97
C GLY A 326 7.11 -24.46 9.37
N LEU A 327 7.09 -23.29 10.01
CA LEU A 327 5.84 -22.61 10.33
C LEU A 327 5.26 -21.95 9.08
N VAL A 328 3.93 -21.96 8.96
CA VAL A 328 3.19 -21.23 7.93
C VAL A 328 2.34 -20.18 8.62
N VAL A 329 2.51 -18.93 8.20
CA VAL A 329 1.75 -17.78 8.69
C VAL A 329 0.80 -17.32 7.59
N THR A 330 -0.46 -17.15 7.94
CA THR A 330 -1.51 -16.72 7.00
C THR A 330 -2.45 -15.78 7.70
N SER A 331 -2.80 -14.67 7.04
CA SER A 331 -3.83 -13.77 7.53
C SER A 331 -5.21 -14.41 7.44
N ASP A 332 -6.05 -14.20 8.45
CA ASP A 332 -7.37 -14.83 8.54
C ASP A 332 -8.38 -14.29 7.50
N ASP A 333 -8.10 -13.12 6.93
CA ASP A 333 -8.95 -12.45 5.95
C ASP A 333 -8.76 -12.97 4.51
N VAL A 334 -7.73 -13.77 4.23
CA VAL A 334 -7.44 -14.31 2.89
C VAL A 334 -7.39 -15.85 2.87
N ARG A 335 -8.11 -16.49 3.79
CA ARG A 335 -8.18 -17.95 3.87
C ARG A 335 -9.28 -18.48 2.94
N PRO A 336 -8.93 -19.33 1.94
CA PRO A 336 -9.95 -19.95 1.13
C PRO A 336 -10.85 -20.82 2.01
N VAL A 337 -12.14 -20.76 1.69
CA VAL A 337 -13.19 -21.63 2.23
C VAL A 337 -12.78 -23.11 2.13
N ALA A 338 -13.22 -23.93 3.09
CA ALA A 338 -12.98 -25.37 3.05
C ALA A 338 -13.53 -25.98 1.74
N ALA A 339 -12.75 -26.85 1.10
CA ALA A 339 -13.08 -27.47 -0.19
C ALA A 339 -14.40 -28.28 -0.19
N GLY A 340 -14.93 -28.63 0.99
CA GLY A 340 -16.23 -29.24 1.14
C GLY A 340 -16.68 -29.29 2.59
N THR A 341 -17.96 -29.57 2.80
CA THR A 341 -18.52 -29.81 4.13
C THR A 341 -18.06 -31.17 4.66
N LEU A 342 -17.62 -31.22 5.91
CA LEU A 342 -17.41 -32.47 6.63
C LEU A 342 -18.74 -33.21 6.79
N SER A 343 -18.84 -34.39 6.18
CA SER A 343 -20.00 -35.28 6.25
C SER A 343 -19.86 -36.40 7.29
N GLU A 344 -18.63 -36.73 7.68
CA GLU A 344 -18.32 -37.84 8.57
C GLU A 344 -17.66 -37.34 9.86
N LEU A 345 -18.36 -37.54 10.97
CA LEU A 345 -17.90 -37.22 12.33
C LEU A 345 -17.95 -38.48 13.19
N VAL A 346 -17.10 -38.55 14.20
CA VAL A 346 -17.12 -39.66 15.16
C VAL A 346 -18.14 -39.41 16.25
N ILE A 347 -18.97 -40.42 16.51
CA ILE A 347 -19.91 -40.45 17.62
C ILE A 347 -19.24 -41.15 18.80
N SER A 348 -19.23 -40.49 19.95
CA SER A 348 -18.77 -41.08 21.22
C SER A 348 -19.96 -41.28 22.16
N ASP A 349 -19.95 -42.36 22.92
CA ASP A 349 -21.05 -42.67 23.83
C ASP A 349 -21.15 -41.61 24.95
N GLY A 350 -22.35 -41.08 25.17
CA GLY A 350 -22.62 -40.04 26.16
C GLY A 350 -22.18 -38.61 25.81
N GLU A 351 -21.53 -38.39 24.65
CA GLU A 351 -21.02 -37.06 24.25
C GLU A 351 -21.76 -36.52 23.00
N PRO A 352 -21.96 -35.19 22.89
CA PRO A 352 -22.53 -34.60 21.68
C PRO A 352 -21.56 -34.74 20.50
N VAL A 353 -22.10 -35.02 19.30
CA VAL A 353 -21.31 -35.13 18.06
C VAL A 353 -20.58 -33.82 17.73
N ILE A 354 -21.24 -32.69 17.97
CA ILE A 354 -20.68 -31.35 17.89
C ILE A 354 -21.08 -30.61 19.16
N SER A 355 -20.09 -30.16 19.93
CA SER A 355 -20.28 -29.21 21.02
C SER A 355 -19.99 -27.81 20.50
N LYS A 356 -20.89 -26.85 20.76
CA LYS A 356 -20.72 -25.44 20.39
C LYS A 356 -20.71 -24.60 21.65
N THR A 357 -19.65 -23.81 21.82
CA THR A 357 -19.53 -22.84 22.90
C THR A 357 -19.57 -21.44 22.32
N ARG A 358 -20.30 -20.53 22.97
CA ARG A 358 -20.36 -19.13 22.59
C ARG A 358 -20.05 -18.28 23.80
N LEU A 359 -18.99 -17.48 23.73
CA LEU A 359 -18.65 -16.54 24.79
C LEU A 359 -19.74 -15.47 24.93
N PRO A 360 -20.20 -15.15 26.16
CA PRO A 360 -21.19 -14.11 26.40
C PRO A 360 -20.72 -12.72 25.97
N ASP A 361 -21.66 -11.89 25.52
CA ASP A 361 -21.37 -10.54 25.00
C ASP A 361 -20.71 -9.61 26.05
N HIS A 362 -20.93 -9.85 27.35
CA HIS A 362 -20.37 -9.04 28.44
C HIS A 362 -18.92 -9.38 28.81
N GLU A 363 -18.32 -10.39 28.17
CA GLU A 363 -16.89 -10.69 28.31
C GLU A 363 -16.04 -9.94 27.28
N PHE A 364 -16.66 -9.28 26.30
CA PHE A 364 -15.97 -8.54 25.25
C PHE A 364 -15.78 -7.08 25.64
N PRO A 365 -14.59 -6.48 25.45
CA PRO A 365 -14.35 -5.09 25.79
C PRO A 365 -15.29 -4.15 25.00
N SER A 366 -15.81 -3.13 25.68
CA SER A 366 -16.55 -2.03 25.05
C SER A 366 -15.64 -1.02 24.36
N GLU A 367 -14.35 -1.00 24.72
CA GLU A 367 -13.34 -0.20 24.03
C GLU A 367 -12.06 -1.01 23.84
N SER A 368 -11.47 -0.93 22.64
CA SER A 368 -10.13 -1.43 22.37
C SER A 368 -9.20 -0.26 22.09
N VAL A 369 -8.06 -0.22 22.76
CA VAL A 369 -7.05 0.84 22.66
C VAL A 369 -5.70 0.23 22.30
N ILE A 370 -5.03 0.82 21.31
CA ILE A 370 -3.61 0.53 21.06
C ILE A 370 -2.77 1.79 21.20
N VAL A 371 -1.54 1.61 21.70
CA VAL A 371 -0.51 2.65 21.78
C VAL A 371 0.66 2.25 20.90
N PHE A 372 1.15 3.18 20.09
CA PHE A 372 2.19 2.97 19.07
C PHE A 372 2.98 4.27 18.85
N ALA A 373 4.07 4.22 18.07
CA ALA A 373 4.82 5.41 17.67
C ALA A 373 4.28 5.99 16.34
N ASP A 374 4.07 7.31 16.26
CA ASP A 374 3.62 7.97 15.02
C ASP A 374 4.81 8.53 14.22
N PRO A 375 5.14 7.97 13.04
CA PRO A 375 6.27 8.43 12.22
C PRO A 375 6.08 9.83 11.64
N MET A 376 4.86 10.38 11.61
CA MET A 376 4.56 11.75 11.17
C MET A 376 4.71 12.80 12.29
N GLN A 377 4.86 12.36 13.55
CA GLN A 377 4.99 13.23 14.71
C GLN A 377 6.29 12.95 15.48
N ASP A 378 7.41 12.87 14.75
CA ASP A 378 8.75 12.62 15.32
C ASP A 378 8.80 11.34 16.20
N TYR A 379 8.04 10.30 15.82
CA TYR A 379 7.91 9.03 16.55
C TYR A 379 7.37 9.19 17.99
N GLN A 380 6.63 10.27 18.27
CA GLN A 380 5.92 10.42 19.54
C GLN A 380 4.86 9.33 19.71
N SER A 381 4.57 9.01 20.98
CA SER A 381 3.52 8.06 21.33
C SER A 381 2.15 8.59 20.89
N ALA A 382 1.41 7.77 20.17
CA ALA A 382 0.06 8.01 19.72
C ALA A 382 -0.86 6.87 20.15
N THR A 383 -2.16 7.14 20.17
CA THR A 383 -3.18 6.17 20.58
C THR A 383 -4.30 6.11 19.56
N ALA A 384 -4.71 4.91 19.18
CA ALA A 384 -5.94 4.67 18.43
C ALA A 384 -6.93 3.95 19.35
N ARG A 385 -8.22 4.29 19.21
CA ARG A 385 -9.30 3.71 20.01
C ARG A 385 -10.46 3.31 19.14
N ARG A 386 -11.10 2.20 19.49
CA ARG A 386 -12.33 1.72 18.85
C ARG A 386 -13.37 1.41 19.91
N LEU A 387 -14.50 2.12 19.85
CA LEU A 387 -15.67 1.85 20.67
C LEU A 387 -16.54 0.77 20.05
N HIS A 388 -17.15 -0.05 20.89
CA HIS A 388 -18.18 -1.01 20.54
C HIS A 388 -19.54 -0.47 21.04
N PRO A 389 -20.37 0.11 20.16
CA PRO A 389 -21.55 0.88 20.56
C PRO A 389 -22.62 0.06 21.31
N ASP A 390 -22.64 -1.27 21.14
CA ASP A 390 -23.65 -2.15 21.75
C ASP A 390 -23.15 -2.90 23.00
N ALA A 391 -21.96 -2.57 23.51
CA ALA A 391 -21.41 -3.25 24.69
C ALA A 391 -22.11 -2.76 25.98
N PRO A 392 -22.64 -3.66 26.83
CA PRO A 392 -23.45 -3.27 28.00
C PRO A 392 -22.63 -2.85 29.23
N HIS A 393 -21.31 -2.63 29.10
CA HIS A 393 -20.39 -2.36 30.22
C HIS A 393 -19.17 -1.51 29.79
N ASP A 394 -18.34 -1.09 30.75
CA ASP A 394 -17.20 -0.18 30.55
C ASP A 394 -15.83 -0.91 30.44
N GLY A 395 -15.80 -2.11 29.88
CA GLY A 395 -14.58 -2.93 29.82
C GLY A 395 -13.62 -2.42 28.74
N GLN A 396 -12.35 -2.21 29.07
CA GLN A 396 -11.33 -1.76 28.11
C GLN A 396 -10.27 -2.85 27.88
N ASP A 397 -9.96 -3.11 26.60
CA ASP A 397 -8.80 -3.89 26.16
C ASP A 397 -7.69 -2.94 25.72
N TYR A 398 -6.49 -3.13 26.25
CA TYR A 398 -5.34 -2.27 26.02
C TYR A 398 -4.16 -3.08 25.48
N GLN A 399 -3.55 -2.62 24.39
CA GLN A 399 -2.35 -3.21 23.81
C GLN A 399 -1.29 -2.12 23.57
N SER A 400 -0.08 -2.34 24.10
CA SER A 400 1.09 -1.58 23.65
C SER A 400 1.70 -2.30 22.46
N PHE A 401 1.68 -1.66 21.28
CA PHE A 401 2.25 -2.21 20.06
C PHE A 401 3.67 -1.67 19.88
N PRO A 402 4.71 -2.53 19.86
CA PRO A 402 6.11 -2.11 19.81
C PRO A 402 6.55 -1.76 18.37
N GLY A 403 5.70 -1.05 17.63
CA GLY A 403 5.96 -0.63 16.27
C GLY A 403 5.42 0.76 15.95
N ALA A 404 5.79 1.26 14.77
CA ALA A 404 5.38 2.55 14.25
C ALA A 404 4.29 2.38 13.19
N LEU A 405 3.17 3.08 13.38
CA LEU A 405 1.98 3.02 12.54
C LEU A 405 1.45 4.43 12.28
N ASP A 406 0.77 4.59 11.15
CA ASP A 406 -0.10 5.75 10.95
C ASP A 406 -1.35 5.62 11.85
N PRO A 407 -1.86 6.70 12.45
CA PRO A 407 -3.04 6.63 13.31
C PRO A 407 -4.28 6.03 12.65
N ALA A 408 -4.55 6.33 11.39
CA ALA A 408 -5.70 5.76 10.68
C ALA A 408 -5.46 4.27 10.32
N GLN A 409 -4.20 3.85 10.14
CA GLN A 409 -3.86 2.44 9.99
C GLN A 409 -4.16 1.69 11.29
N ALA A 410 -3.73 2.24 12.42
CA ALA A 410 -3.96 1.70 13.76
C ALA A 410 -5.46 1.58 14.08
N GLU A 411 -6.28 2.58 13.73
CA GLU A 411 -7.74 2.51 13.85
C GLU A 411 -8.36 1.42 12.96
N SER A 412 -7.85 1.25 11.74
CA SER A 412 -8.30 0.23 10.80
C SER A 412 -7.99 -1.18 11.31
N LEU A 413 -6.75 -1.43 11.74
CA LEU A 413 -6.32 -2.70 12.32
C LEU A 413 -7.08 -3.02 13.62
N LEU A 414 -7.36 -2.01 14.45
CA LEU A 414 -8.21 -2.18 15.63
C LEU A 414 -9.64 -2.58 15.26
N ALA A 415 -10.23 -1.94 14.24
CA ALA A 415 -11.57 -2.30 13.78
C ALA A 415 -11.62 -3.77 13.31
N ASP A 416 -10.59 -4.23 12.58
CA ASP A 416 -10.46 -5.61 12.15
C ASP A 416 -10.24 -6.58 13.31
N ARG A 417 -9.37 -6.24 14.27
CA ARG A 417 -9.13 -7.03 15.49
C ARG A 417 -10.40 -7.17 16.32
N THR A 418 -11.12 -6.07 16.56
CA THR A 418 -12.40 -6.12 17.28
C THR A 418 -13.40 -7.00 16.53
N ARG A 419 -13.57 -6.80 15.21
CA ARG A 419 -14.45 -7.63 14.38
C ARG A 419 -14.10 -9.12 14.47
N ARG A 420 -12.81 -9.47 14.39
CA ARG A 420 -12.31 -10.85 14.53
C ARG A 420 -12.65 -11.43 15.91
N LYS A 421 -12.30 -10.75 17.01
CA LYS A 421 -12.64 -11.21 18.37
C LYS A 421 -14.13 -11.52 18.54
N TRP A 422 -15.01 -10.67 18.00
CA TRP A 422 -16.46 -10.88 18.04
C TRP A 422 -16.94 -12.05 17.18
N MET A 423 -16.26 -12.37 16.08
CA MET A 423 -16.57 -13.55 15.26
C MET A 423 -16.06 -14.83 15.92
N GLU A 424 -14.88 -14.76 16.55
CA GLU A 424 -14.18 -15.88 17.20
C GLU A 424 -14.85 -16.37 18.48
N ARG A 425 -15.83 -15.63 19.01
CA ARG A 425 -16.58 -16.01 20.22
C ARG A 425 -17.28 -17.36 20.13
N GLU A 426 -17.52 -17.86 18.92
CA GLU A 426 -18.11 -19.18 18.68
C GLU A 426 -17.02 -20.22 18.40
N GLU A 427 -16.87 -21.14 19.33
CA GLU A 427 -16.00 -22.31 19.20
C GLU A 427 -16.84 -23.58 19.02
N VAL A 428 -16.28 -24.53 18.28
CA VAL A 428 -16.82 -25.87 18.13
C VAL A 428 -15.80 -26.92 18.52
N ARG A 429 -16.28 -28.01 19.13
CA ARG A 429 -15.52 -29.23 19.38
C ARG A 429 -16.24 -30.42 18.78
N PHE A 430 -15.50 -31.25 18.06
CA PHE A 430 -16.00 -32.47 17.43
C PHE A 430 -14.85 -33.45 17.21
N ALA A 431 -15.18 -34.70 16.91
CA ALA A 431 -14.20 -35.75 16.67
C ALA A 431 -14.23 -36.20 15.20
N LEU A 432 -13.05 -36.43 14.62
CA LEU A 432 -12.88 -36.99 13.28
C LEU A 432 -12.25 -38.39 13.33
N PRO A 433 -12.50 -39.23 12.31
CA PRO A 433 -11.77 -40.49 12.15
C PRO A 433 -10.27 -40.25 12.05
N GLN A 434 -9.47 -41.20 12.54
CA GLN A 434 -8.00 -41.10 12.51
C GLN A 434 -7.44 -41.00 11.08
N SER A 435 -8.18 -41.46 10.07
CA SER A 435 -7.82 -41.36 8.66
C SER A 435 -7.81 -39.93 8.11
N ARG A 436 -8.49 -38.98 8.76
CA ARG A 436 -8.54 -37.56 8.34
C ARG A 436 -7.28 -36.81 8.73
N ILE A 437 -6.13 -37.28 8.29
CA ILE A 437 -4.80 -36.70 8.57
C ILE A 437 -4.64 -35.27 8.01
N ASP A 438 -5.43 -34.94 6.99
CA ASP A 438 -5.52 -33.64 6.31
C ASP A 438 -6.02 -32.50 7.22
N VAL A 439 -6.74 -32.80 8.31
CA VAL A 439 -7.29 -31.79 9.22
C VAL A 439 -6.38 -31.60 10.44
N GLY A 440 -5.47 -30.63 10.34
CA GLY A 440 -4.60 -30.18 11.43
C GLY A 440 -4.93 -28.78 11.96
N ALA A 441 -4.18 -28.31 12.96
CA ALA A 441 -4.22 -26.90 13.37
C ALA A 441 -3.87 -25.99 12.18
N GLY A 442 -4.62 -24.91 12.00
CA GLY A 442 -4.52 -24.02 10.84
C GLY A 442 -5.35 -24.44 9.63
N ALA A 443 -5.96 -25.63 9.61
CA ALA A 443 -6.88 -26.04 8.56
C ALA A 443 -8.23 -25.33 8.68
N VAL A 444 -8.89 -25.07 7.55
CA VAL A 444 -10.26 -24.56 7.51
C VAL A 444 -11.20 -25.72 7.21
N VAL A 445 -12.25 -25.86 8.01
CA VAL A 445 -13.26 -26.91 7.88
C VAL A 445 -14.65 -26.30 7.81
N ARG A 446 -15.52 -26.91 7.01
CA ARG A 446 -16.92 -26.51 6.89
C ARG A 446 -17.82 -27.53 7.56
N LEU A 447 -18.71 -27.06 8.43
CA LEU A 447 -19.71 -27.90 9.12
C LEU A 447 -21.11 -27.46 8.72
N GLU A 448 -21.96 -28.42 8.34
CA GLU A 448 -23.40 -28.21 8.25
C GLU A 448 -24.01 -28.24 9.65
N GLN A 449 -24.74 -27.19 10.00
CA GLN A 449 -25.48 -27.09 11.26
C GLN A 449 -26.94 -26.72 10.95
N GLY A 450 -27.81 -26.73 11.96
CA GLY A 450 -29.23 -26.36 11.76
C GLY A 450 -29.47 -24.95 11.19
N SER A 451 -28.46 -24.08 11.20
CA SER A 451 -28.46 -22.73 10.62
C SER A 451 -27.77 -22.63 9.24
N GLY A 452 -27.32 -23.74 8.66
CA GLY A 452 -26.57 -23.83 7.40
C GLY A 452 -25.06 -24.05 7.60
N ALA A 453 -24.35 -24.20 6.47
CA ALA A 453 -22.90 -24.40 6.44
C ALA A 453 -22.13 -23.20 7.02
N THR A 454 -21.18 -23.47 7.91
CA THR A 454 -20.29 -22.45 8.50
C THR A 454 -18.85 -22.93 8.47
N ASP A 455 -17.93 -22.00 8.18
CA ASP A 455 -16.49 -22.25 8.17
C ASP A 455 -15.87 -22.00 9.55
N TYR A 456 -14.94 -22.88 9.90
CA TYR A 456 -14.21 -22.86 11.16
C TYR A 456 -12.72 -23.04 10.89
N LEU A 457 -11.89 -22.23 11.56
CA LEU A 457 -10.45 -22.42 11.60
C LEU A 457 -10.10 -23.35 12.76
N VAL A 458 -9.45 -24.48 12.45
CA VAL A 458 -8.99 -25.44 13.45
C VAL A 458 -7.86 -24.82 14.27
N THR A 459 -8.08 -24.69 15.58
CA THR A 459 -7.12 -24.11 16.53
C THR A 459 -6.31 -25.19 17.24
N ASN A 460 -6.89 -26.36 17.47
CA ASN A 460 -6.22 -27.50 18.10
C ASN A 460 -6.68 -28.82 17.47
N CYS A 461 -5.75 -29.77 17.40
CA CYS A 461 -6.00 -31.14 16.94
C CYS A 461 -5.22 -32.11 17.82
N GLU A 462 -5.93 -32.87 18.65
CA GLU A 462 -5.34 -33.92 19.49
C GLU A 462 -5.57 -35.28 18.81
N ALA A 463 -4.47 -35.90 18.36
CA ALA A 463 -4.51 -37.20 17.69
C ALA A 463 -4.37 -38.35 18.70
N GLY A 464 -5.38 -39.21 18.77
CA GLY A 464 -5.40 -40.43 19.59
C GLY A 464 -6.05 -41.60 18.85
N LEU A 465 -7.04 -42.24 19.47
CA LEU A 465 -7.90 -43.22 18.77
C LEU A 465 -8.79 -42.55 17.71
N THR A 466 -9.13 -41.29 17.97
CA THR A 466 -9.85 -40.36 17.09
C THR A 466 -9.09 -39.04 17.11
N ARG A 467 -9.34 -38.15 16.14
CA ARG A 467 -8.78 -36.80 16.14
C ARG A 467 -9.79 -35.86 16.80
N GLN A 468 -9.47 -35.36 17.98
CA GLN A 468 -10.29 -34.36 18.67
C GLN A 468 -9.94 -32.98 18.13
N ILE A 469 -10.93 -32.31 17.54
CA ILE A 469 -10.77 -31.03 16.87
C ILE A 469 -11.42 -29.94 17.71
N SER A 470 -10.68 -28.87 17.97
CA SER A 470 -11.23 -27.59 18.41
C SER A 470 -11.05 -26.57 17.30
N ALA A 471 -12.10 -25.82 16.99
CA ALA A 471 -12.07 -24.84 15.93
C ALA A 471 -12.90 -23.60 16.30
N ARG A 472 -12.45 -22.42 15.86
CA ARG A 472 -13.16 -21.15 16.04
C ARG A 472 -13.81 -20.74 14.74
N ARG A 473 -14.94 -20.05 14.83
CA ARG A 473 -15.64 -19.57 13.62
C ARG A 473 -14.72 -18.66 12.81
N LEU A 474 -14.69 -18.88 11.49
CA LEU A 474 -13.93 -18.08 10.54
C LEU A 474 -14.90 -17.39 9.59
N ARG A 475 -14.67 -16.09 9.35
CA ARG A 475 -15.40 -15.33 8.34
C ARG A 475 -14.43 -14.38 7.65
N PRO A 476 -13.80 -14.81 6.55
CA PRO A 476 -12.91 -13.95 5.79
C PRO A 476 -13.76 -12.84 5.16
N VAL A 477 -13.33 -11.60 5.36
CA VAL A 477 -14.00 -10.40 4.87
C VAL A 477 -12.92 -9.37 4.56
N ALA A 478 -13.19 -8.50 3.59
CA ALA A 478 -12.29 -7.41 3.27
C ALA A 478 -11.89 -6.62 4.54
N PRO A 479 -10.60 -6.25 4.68
CA PRO A 479 -10.11 -5.40 5.77
C PRO A 479 -10.86 -4.08 5.89
N ALA A 480 -10.84 -3.50 7.08
CA ALA A 480 -11.31 -2.14 7.27
C ALA A 480 -10.45 -1.17 6.42
N PRO A 481 -11.02 -0.06 5.92
CA PRO A 481 -10.28 0.89 5.11
C PRO A 481 -9.37 1.79 5.95
N TRP A 482 -8.07 1.85 5.60
CA TRP A 482 -7.11 2.81 6.13
C TRP A 482 -7.35 4.23 5.54
N ARG A 483 -8.22 5.01 6.21
CA ARG A 483 -8.62 6.36 5.77
C ARG A 483 -7.78 7.45 6.43
N ALA A 484 -6.52 7.58 5.99
CA ALA A 484 -5.60 8.58 6.50
C ALA A 484 -5.89 10.00 6.00
N GLN A 485 -5.37 11.00 6.72
CA GLN A 485 -5.37 12.39 6.31
C GLN A 485 -4.01 13.03 6.62
N VAL A 486 -3.55 13.95 5.76
CA VAL A 486 -2.32 14.70 6.02
C VAL A 486 -2.62 15.81 7.04
N VAL A 487 -2.32 15.53 8.31
CA VAL A 487 -2.43 16.52 9.38
C VAL A 487 -1.10 17.27 9.49
N GLY A 488 -1.10 18.55 9.13
CA GLY A 488 0.10 19.38 9.24
C GLY A 488 0.55 19.55 10.69
N GLN A 489 1.85 19.56 10.95
CA GLN A 489 2.38 19.85 12.28
C GLN A 489 1.96 21.26 12.71
N ALA A 490 1.28 21.36 13.86
CA ALA A 490 1.00 22.64 14.50
C ALA A 490 2.34 23.26 14.91
N LYS A 491 2.81 24.27 14.16
CA LYS A 491 4.03 24.99 14.55
C LYS A 491 3.75 25.74 15.85
N ASN A 492 4.35 25.31 16.95
CA ASN A 492 4.64 26.21 18.07
C ASN A 492 5.75 27.18 17.61
N LYS A 493 5.43 28.13 16.73
CA LYS A 493 6.35 29.22 16.40
C LYS A 493 6.48 30.07 17.65
N VAL A 494 7.59 29.96 18.39
CA VAL A 494 8.03 31.03 19.30
C VAL A 494 8.41 32.20 18.40
N PRO A 495 7.65 33.31 18.35
CA PRO A 495 7.96 34.42 17.46
C PRO A 495 9.31 35.02 17.88
N ARG A 496 10.31 34.99 17.01
CA ARG A 496 11.51 35.81 17.16
C ARG A 496 11.28 37.09 16.38
N ALA A 497 11.04 38.21 17.07
CA ALA A 497 10.97 39.50 16.39
C ALA A 497 12.35 39.87 15.84
N GLY A 498 12.39 40.35 14.59
CA GLY A 498 13.57 41.04 14.07
C GLY A 498 13.77 42.40 14.75
N PRO A 499 14.90 43.10 14.49
CA PRO A 499 15.13 44.43 15.04
C PRO A 499 13.95 45.37 14.65
N PRO A 500 13.32 46.05 15.61
CA PRO A 500 12.19 46.91 15.31
C PRO A 500 12.63 48.15 14.53
N LEU A 501 11.80 48.60 13.60
CA LEU A 501 11.90 49.95 13.06
C LEU A 501 11.39 50.92 14.13
N ALA A 502 12.28 51.71 14.69
CA ALA A 502 11.98 52.74 15.67
C ALA A 502 12.13 54.13 15.05
N VAL A 503 11.05 54.90 15.03
CA VAL A 503 11.07 56.30 14.58
C VAL A 503 10.83 57.19 15.79
N PHE A 504 11.82 58.03 16.10
CA PHE A 504 11.69 59.08 17.09
C PHE A 504 10.97 60.26 16.45
N LEU A 505 9.89 60.69 17.08
CA LEU A 505 9.03 61.76 16.60
C LEU A 505 9.14 62.95 17.56
N ASP A 506 9.65 64.06 17.03
CA ASP A 506 9.61 65.36 17.68
C ASP A 506 8.33 66.08 17.23
N LEU A 507 7.26 65.90 18.02
CA LEU A 507 5.95 66.45 17.70
C LEU A 507 5.78 67.83 18.35
N PRO A 508 5.00 68.74 17.72
CA PRO A 508 4.67 70.03 18.33
C PRO A 508 4.10 69.88 19.75
N LEU A 509 4.44 70.81 20.63
CA LEU A 509 3.95 70.82 22.01
C LEU A 509 2.43 71.06 22.02
N LEU A 510 1.65 70.02 22.36
CA LEU A 510 0.21 70.14 22.50
C LEU A 510 -0.16 70.88 23.81
N PRO A 511 -1.32 71.55 23.88
CA PRO A 511 -1.81 72.16 25.13
C PRO A 511 -1.88 71.12 26.26
N GLY A 512 -1.27 71.42 27.41
CA GLY A 512 -1.25 70.54 28.58
C GLY A 512 0.09 69.83 28.85
N TYR A 513 1.09 69.97 27.98
CA TYR A 513 2.44 69.48 28.24
C TYR A 513 3.28 70.56 28.93
N ALA A 514 3.75 70.30 30.15
CA ALA A 514 4.52 71.26 30.95
C ALA A 514 5.99 71.38 30.53
N GLU A 515 6.55 70.38 29.83
CA GLU A 515 7.97 70.36 29.45
C GLU A 515 8.16 69.75 28.04
N PRO A 516 9.08 70.29 27.21
CA PRO A 516 9.30 69.84 25.82
C PRO A 516 9.62 68.34 25.70
N ARG A 517 10.40 67.78 26.64
CA ARG A 517 10.76 66.35 26.65
C ARG A 517 9.57 65.40 26.73
N ASN A 518 8.40 65.90 27.16
CA ASN A 518 7.18 65.11 27.25
C ASN A 518 6.39 65.09 25.93
N ALA A 519 6.78 65.86 24.93
CA ALA A 519 6.20 65.83 23.58
C ALA A 519 6.82 64.75 22.66
N LEU A 520 8.01 64.24 23.01
CA LEU A 520 8.68 63.19 22.25
C LEU A 520 7.84 61.91 22.20
N ARG A 521 7.69 61.32 21.01
CA ARG A 521 7.04 60.02 20.79
C ARG A 521 7.98 59.06 20.10
N ILE A 522 7.73 57.77 20.27
CA ILE A 522 8.42 56.72 19.54
C ILE A 522 7.33 55.91 18.84
N ALA A 523 7.42 55.79 17.52
CA ALA A 523 6.65 54.84 16.73
C ALA A 523 7.51 53.60 16.49
N LEU A 524 6.98 52.43 16.83
CA LEU A 524 7.68 51.15 16.69
C LEU A 524 6.90 50.21 15.79
N ARG A 525 7.60 49.59 14.83
CA ARG A 525 7.05 48.58 13.94
C ARG A 525 7.99 47.37 13.87
N ALA A 526 7.45 46.17 13.96
CA ALA A 526 8.22 44.92 13.87
C ALA A 526 7.35 43.81 13.29
N SER A 527 7.94 42.94 12.47
CA SER A 527 7.26 41.77 11.92
C SER A 527 8.07 40.50 12.20
N PRO A 528 7.55 39.53 12.99
CA PRO A 528 6.28 39.59 13.73
C PRO A 528 6.31 40.58 14.91
N TRP A 529 5.17 41.16 15.28
CA TRP A 529 5.06 42.04 16.45
C TRP A 529 5.18 41.24 17.75
N ILE A 530 6.05 41.70 18.64
CA ILE A 530 6.07 41.33 20.06
C ILE A 530 6.07 42.63 20.88
N ALA A 531 5.75 42.55 22.17
CA ALA A 531 5.85 43.72 23.03
C ALA A 531 7.32 44.17 23.17
N HIS A 532 7.59 45.46 22.97
CA HIS A 532 8.92 46.05 23.09
C HIS A 532 9.00 46.97 24.29
N ALA A 533 10.17 47.12 24.91
CA ALA A 533 10.41 48.10 25.96
C ALA A 533 11.46 49.12 25.49
N ALA A 534 11.17 50.41 25.66
CA ALA A 534 12.17 51.46 25.45
C ALA A 534 12.91 51.73 26.75
N TYR A 535 14.23 51.76 26.64
CA TYR A 535 15.13 52.21 27.68
C TYR A 535 15.92 53.41 27.20
N VAL A 536 16.16 54.38 28.07
CA VAL A 536 16.82 55.64 27.72
C VAL A 536 17.91 55.92 28.75
N SER A 537 19.06 56.42 28.30
CA SER A 537 20.15 56.89 29.16
C SER A 537 20.74 58.18 28.58
N PRO A 538 21.20 59.13 29.42
CA PRO A 538 21.99 60.28 28.97
C PRO A 538 23.43 59.91 28.55
N GLY A 539 23.87 58.65 28.72
CA GLY A 539 25.18 58.15 28.30
C GLY A 539 25.14 56.71 27.79
N GLU A 540 26.29 56.06 27.65
CA GLU A 540 26.39 54.69 27.13
C GLU A 540 26.06 53.58 28.16
N SER A 541 25.73 53.96 29.39
CA SER A 541 25.36 53.05 30.49
C SER A 541 24.29 53.68 31.38
N GLY A 542 23.67 52.92 32.29
CA GLY A 542 22.63 53.45 33.19
C GLY A 542 21.26 53.66 32.53
N PHE A 543 20.86 52.72 31.68
CA PHE A 543 19.57 52.74 30.97
C PHE A 543 18.38 52.54 31.92
N GLU A 544 17.42 53.47 31.88
CA GLU A 544 16.16 53.36 32.63
C GLU A 544 14.99 53.07 31.68
N ARG A 545 14.05 52.22 32.11
CA ARG A 545 12.89 51.87 31.31
C ARG A 545 11.94 53.06 31.21
N ARG A 546 11.73 53.56 30.00
CA ARG A 546 10.85 54.70 29.72
C ARG A 546 9.43 54.30 29.34
N GLY A 547 9.23 53.12 28.75
CA GLY A 547 7.91 52.65 28.36
C GLY A 547 7.89 51.23 27.81
N LEU A 548 6.67 50.67 27.74
CA LEU A 548 6.38 49.40 27.10
C LEU A 548 5.39 49.64 25.96
N PHE A 549 5.71 49.12 24.79
CA PHE A 549 4.88 49.18 23.60
C PHE A 549 4.16 47.85 23.47
N SER A 550 2.86 47.86 23.79
CA SER A 550 1.99 46.69 23.67
C SER A 550 1.36 46.56 22.27
N ARG A 551 1.42 47.62 21.44
CA ARG A 551 0.80 47.68 20.11
C ARG A 551 1.76 48.26 19.07
N GLU A 552 1.69 47.69 17.87
CA GLU A 552 2.46 48.11 16.70
C GLU A 552 1.96 49.47 16.17
N ALA A 553 2.89 50.32 15.72
CA ALA A 553 2.57 51.56 15.02
C ALA A 553 2.48 51.33 13.50
N THR A 554 1.52 51.98 12.85
CA THR A 554 1.46 52.05 11.38
C THR A 554 2.47 53.08 10.89
N ILE A 555 3.47 52.62 10.13
CA ILE A 555 4.50 53.46 9.52
C ILE A 555 4.45 53.29 8.01
N GLY A 556 4.44 54.39 7.27
CA GLY A 556 4.50 54.44 5.81
C GLY A 556 5.29 55.66 5.35
N VAL A 557 5.72 55.64 4.08
CA VAL A 557 6.35 56.78 3.40
C VAL A 557 5.34 57.32 2.39
N LEU A 558 5.26 58.64 2.24
CA LEU A 558 4.54 59.27 1.14
C LEU A 558 5.55 59.47 0.01
N ASP A 559 5.30 58.83 -1.13
CA ASP A 559 6.01 59.08 -2.38
C ASP A 559 5.33 60.19 -3.19
#